data_AF-A0A842N4I4-F1
#
_entry.id   AF-A0A842N4I4-F1
#
_cell.length_a   1.000
_cell.length_b   1.000
_cell.length_c   1.000
_cell.angle_alpha   90.00
_cell.angle_beta   90.00
_cell.angle_gamma   90.00
#
_symmetry.space_group_name_H-M   'P 1'
#
loop_
_entity.id
_entity.type
_entity.pdbx_description
1 polymer ?
#
loop_
_entity_poly.entity_id
_entity_poly.type
_entity_poly.pdbx_seq_one_letter_code
_entity_poly.pdbx_strand_id
1 'polypeptide(L)'
;MTTTYAAVSIVANGQPYIFSVDATDASEATMLNVVSSRGLGDTFPSGATISHVGSVTLNSSDAAGASKSVLGAVITDPQNNVVAEISWVDPETAPVPPMVPCNIPVGLNYSMKILTANA
;
A
#
# COMPACT_ATOMS: atom_id res chain seq x y z
N MET A 1 -14.86 -12.33 10.23
CA MET A 1 -14.11 -11.22 9.62
C MET A 1 -12.66 -11.63 9.70
N THR A 2 -12.00 -11.73 8.55
CA THR A 2 -10.58 -12.10 8.51
C THR A 2 -9.77 -10.83 8.50
N THR A 3 -8.92 -10.64 9.51
CA THR A 3 -7.95 -9.55 9.50
C THR A 3 -6.78 -9.95 8.62
N THR A 4 -6.55 -9.16 7.58
CA THR A 4 -5.49 -9.36 6.59
C THR A 4 -4.41 -8.31 6.78
N TYR A 5 -3.19 -8.76 7.00
CA TYR A 5 -2.04 -7.87 7.00
C TYR A 5 -1.69 -7.52 5.56
N ALA A 6 -1.80 -6.25 5.20
CA ALA A 6 -1.42 -5.74 3.89
C ALA A 6 -0.16 -4.89 4.01
N ALA A 7 0.84 -5.13 3.15
CA ALA A 7 2.06 -4.34 3.11
C ALA A 7 2.52 -4.05 1.69
N VAL A 8 3.18 -2.92 1.49
CA VAL A 8 3.77 -2.54 0.20
C VAL A 8 5.16 -1.96 0.43
N SER A 9 6.10 -2.40 -0.40
CA SER A 9 7.46 -1.83 -0.45
C SER A 9 7.53 -0.81 -1.58
N ILE A 10 8.15 0.33 -1.32
CA ILE A 10 8.39 1.39 -2.30
C ILE A 10 9.83 1.88 -2.20
N VAL A 11 10.36 2.42 -3.30
CA VAL A 11 11.60 3.20 -3.28
C VAL A 11 11.24 4.63 -3.61
N ALA A 12 11.56 5.55 -2.70
CA ALA A 12 11.35 6.98 -2.87
C ALA A 12 12.63 7.74 -2.59
N ASN A 13 13.00 8.69 -3.46
CA ASN A 13 14.26 9.44 -3.37
C ASN A 13 15.50 8.54 -3.16
N GLY A 14 15.52 7.37 -3.79
CA GLY A 14 16.62 6.40 -3.71
C GLY A 14 16.68 5.60 -2.40
N GLN A 15 15.68 5.70 -1.53
CA GLN A 15 15.62 4.96 -0.26
C GLN A 15 14.39 4.04 -0.21
N PRO A 16 14.51 2.83 0.37
CA PRO A 16 13.39 1.91 0.51
C PRO A 16 12.50 2.28 1.71
N TYR A 17 11.20 2.09 1.55
CA TYR A 17 10.19 2.27 2.59
C TYR A 17 9.18 1.13 2.52
N ILE A 18 8.59 0.78 3.66
CA ILE A 18 7.51 -0.18 3.75
C ILE A 18 6.33 0.51 4.43
N PHE A 19 5.16 0.38 3.83
CA PHE A 19 3.89 0.82 4.39
C PHE A 19 3.02 -0.40 4.63
N SER A 20 2.29 -0.43 5.75
CA SER A 20 1.41 -1.55 6.08
C SER A 20 0.15 -1.11 6.81
N VAL A 21 -0.82 -2.02 6.85
CA VAL A 21 -2.05 -1.89 7.65
C VAL A 21 -2.66 -3.26 7.90
N ASP A 22 -3.32 -3.41 9.04
CA ASP A 22 -4.24 -4.52 9.28
C ASP A 22 -5.60 -4.15 8.67
N ALA A 23 -5.88 -4.69 7.49
CA ALA A 23 -7.14 -4.48 6.80
C ALA A 23 -8.19 -5.48 7.29
N THR A 24 -9.39 -4.99 7.56
CA THR A 24 -10.57 -5.83 7.82
C THR A 24 -11.45 -5.82 6.59
N ASP A 25 -12.13 -6.94 6.32
CA ASP A 25 -13.11 -7.05 5.24
C ASP A 25 -14.04 -5.84 5.19
N ALA A 26 -14.25 -5.28 3.98
CA ALA A 26 -15.17 -4.17 3.72
C ALA A 26 -14.85 -2.83 4.40
N SER A 27 -13.60 -2.60 4.82
CA SER A 27 -13.17 -1.29 5.34
C SER A 27 -11.93 -0.79 4.61
N GLU A 28 -12.04 0.40 4.03
CA GLU A 28 -10.84 1.15 3.64
C GLU A 28 -9.97 1.41 4.86
N ALA A 29 -8.66 1.34 4.68
CA ALA A 29 -7.68 1.61 5.73
C ALA A 29 -6.46 2.30 5.16
N THR A 30 -5.92 3.27 5.90
CA THR A 30 -4.73 4.02 5.51
C THR A 30 -3.49 3.22 5.85
N MET A 31 -2.57 3.07 4.89
CA MET A 31 -1.29 2.41 5.11
C MET A 31 -0.32 3.38 5.78
N LEU A 32 0.39 2.89 6.79
CA LEU A 32 1.34 3.67 7.58
C LEU A 32 2.75 3.12 7.40
N ASN A 33 3.73 4.01 7.40
CA ASN A 33 5.14 3.63 7.37
C ASN A 33 5.46 2.76 8.60
N VAL A 34 6.06 1.59 8.38
CA VAL A 34 6.32 0.62 9.45
C VAL A 34 7.32 1.10 10.52
N VAL A 35 8.18 2.06 10.18
CA VAL A 35 9.22 2.58 11.08
C VAL A 35 8.71 3.82 11.84
N SER A 36 8.04 4.74 11.15
CA SER A 36 7.64 6.03 11.73
C SER A 36 6.17 6.10 12.16
N SER A 37 5.35 5.10 11.80
CA SER A 37 3.90 5.09 11.96
C SER A 37 3.19 6.30 11.34
N ARG A 38 3.82 6.92 10.32
CA ARG A 38 3.29 8.09 9.61
C ARG A 38 2.62 7.68 8.30
N GLY A 39 1.62 8.45 7.89
CA GLY A 39 1.03 8.32 6.56
C GLY A 39 2.02 8.69 5.46
N LEU A 40 1.64 8.41 4.20
CA LEU A 40 2.48 8.68 3.04
C LEU A 40 2.93 10.15 2.99
N GLY A 41 1.99 11.09 3.13
CA GLY A 41 2.30 12.51 3.04
C GLY A 41 3.05 13.11 4.23
N ASP A 42 3.03 12.45 5.39
CA ASP A 42 3.82 12.84 6.57
C ASP A 42 5.22 12.21 6.58
N THR A 43 5.43 11.19 5.74
CA THR A 43 6.72 10.52 5.57
C THR A 43 7.63 11.28 4.61
N PHE A 44 7.05 11.88 3.57
CA PHE A 44 7.81 12.48 2.48
C PHE A 44 7.71 14.01 2.46
N PRO A 45 8.84 14.72 2.25
CA PRO A 45 8.80 16.16 2.00
C PRO A 45 8.11 16.45 0.66
N SER A 46 7.69 17.70 0.46
CA SER A 46 7.18 18.17 -0.83
C SER A 46 8.22 17.95 -1.94
N GLY A 47 7.79 17.41 -3.08
CA GLY A 47 8.64 17.15 -4.25
C GLY A 47 9.37 15.82 -4.25
N ALA A 48 9.06 14.92 -3.31
CA ALA A 48 9.54 13.54 -3.36
C ALA A 48 8.85 12.73 -4.45
N THR A 49 9.55 11.73 -4.96
CA THR A 49 9.02 10.84 -6.01
C THR A 49 9.26 9.40 -5.63
N ILE A 50 8.22 8.57 -5.76
CA ILE A 50 8.36 7.12 -5.76
C ILE A 50 8.89 6.69 -7.13
N SER A 51 10.06 6.07 -7.14
CA SER A 51 10.72 5.57 -8.34
C SER A 51 10.47 4.08 -8.59
N HIS A 52 10.11 3.31 -7.56
CA HIS A 52 9.75 1.90 -7.70
C HIS A 52 8.66 1.52 -6.71
N VAL A 53 7.77 0.62 -7.12
CA VAL A 53 6.68 0.10 -6.31
C VAL A 53 6.59 -1.42 -6.43
N GLY A 54 6.48 -2.11 -5.30
CA GLY A 54 6.16 -3.54 -5.26
C GLY A 54 4.65 -3.74 -5.22
N SER A 55 4.21 -4.99 -5.43
CA SER A 55 2.81 -5.35 -5.18
C SER A 55 2.44 -5.18 -3.70
N VAL A 56 1.16 -5.00 -3.42
CA VAL A 56 0.63 -5.14 -2.06
C VAL A 56 0.66 -6.62 -1.69
N THR A 57 1.51 -7.02 -0.76
CA THR A 57 1.51 -8.38 -0.22
C THR A 57 0.42 -8.52 0.82
N LEU A 58 -0.41 -9.55 0.70
CA LEU A 58 -1.48 -9.85 1.65
C LEU A 58 -1.17 -11.13 2.42
N ASN A 59 -1.12 -11.08 3.74
CA ASN A 59 -0.96 -12.26 4.59
C ASN A 59 -2.17 -12.43 5.50
N SER A 60 -2.64 -13.67 5.66
CA SER A 60 -3.66 -13.97 6.66
C SER A 60 -3.06 -14.13 8.05
N SER A 61 -3.85 -13.78 9.07
CA SER A 61 -3.54 -14.04 10.47
C SER A 61 -3.98 -15.45 10.94
N ASP A 62 -4.81 -16.16 10.18
CA ASP A 62 -5.51 -17.38 10.63
C ASP A 62 -5.33 -18.62 9.72
N ALA A 63 -4.37 -18.60 8.79
CA ALA A 63 -4.10 -19.67 7.81
C ALA A 63 -5.29 -20.01 6.87
N ALA A 64 -6.36 -19.19 6.85
CA ALA A 64 -7.47 -19.33 5.90
C ALA A 64 -7.21 -18.65 4.54
N GLY A 65 -6.01 -18.10 4.34
CA GLY A 65 -5.65 -17.25 3.20
C GLY A 65 -6.11 -15.81 3.37
N ALA A 66 -5.41 -14.87 2.73
CA ALA A 66 -5.72 -13.45 2.83
C ALA A 66 -7.15 -13.14 2.37
N SER A 67 -7.72 -12.05 2.90
CA SER A 67 -9.05 -11.60 2.48
C SER A 67 -9.09 -11.34 0.98
N LYS A 68 -9.96 -12.09 0.30
CA LYS A 68 -10.27 -11.90 -1.12
C LYS A 68 -11.03 -10.61 -1.41
N SER A 69 -11.43 -9.87 -0.37
CA SER A 69 -12.07 -8.57 -0.54
C SER A 69 -11.04 -7.48 -0.82
N VAL A 70 -9.76 -7.65 -0.52
CA VAL A 70 -8.74 -6.64 -0.79
C VAL A 70 -8.43 -6.60 -2.29
N LEU A 71 -8.53 -5.40 -2.89
CA LEU A 71 -8.30 -5.16 -4.31
C LEU A 71 -6.93 -4.54 -4.62
N GLY A 72 -6.13 -4.26 -3.60
CA GLY A 72 -4.83 -3.61 -3.71
C GLY A 72 -4.79 -2.30 -2.93
N ALA A 73 -3.94 -1.37 -3.37
CA ALA A 73 -3.83 -0.05 -2.77
C ALA A 73 -3.93 1.06 -3.83
N VAL A 74 -4.39 2.23 -3.40
CA VAL A 74 -4.35 3.46 -4.17
C VAL A 74 -3.51 4.50 -3.48
N ILE A 75 -2.83 5.32 -4.27
CA ILE A 75 -2.22 6.56 -3.82
C ILE A 75 -3.09 7.70 -4.31
N THR A 76 -3.46 8.61 -3.40
CA THR A 76 -4.20 9.82 -3.74
C THR A 76 -3.41 11.07 -3.43
N ASP A 77 -3.62 12.10 -4.26
CA ASP A 77 -3.12 13.45 -4.00
C ASP A 77 -3.92 14.17 -2.89
N PRO A 78 -3.53 15.39 -2.47
CA PRO A 78 -4.23 16.17 -1.45
C PRO A 78 -5.67 16.55 -1.81
N GLN A 79 -6.06 16.43 -3.09
CA GLN A 79 -7.41 16.68 -3.59
C GLN A 79 -8.22 15.38 -3.69
N ASN A 80 -7.69 14.26 -3.21
CA ASN A 80 -8.25 12.91 -3.30
C ASN A 80 -8.36 12.34 -4.72
N ASN A 81 -7.61 12.86 -5.69
CA ASN A 81 -7.51 12.21 -7.01
C ASN A 81 -6.58 11.00 -6.91
N VAL A 82 -6.96 9.88 -7.53
CA VAL A 82 -6.08 8.70 -7.64
C VAL A 82 -4.95 9.02 -8.61
N VAL A 83 -3.71 8.91 -8.13
CA VAL A 83 -2.50 9.14 -8.93
C VAL A 83 -1.74 7.83 -9.23
N ALA A 84 -2.01 6.77 -8.47
CA ALA A 84 -1.49 5.45 -8.74
C ALA A 84 -2.36 4.35 -8.13
N GLU A 85 -2.39 3.21 -8.79
CA GLU A 85 -2.99 1.96 -8.30
C GLU A 85 -1.90 0.90 -8.17
N ILE A 86 -1.99 0.09 -7.13
CA ILE A 86 -1.01 -0.93 -6.80
C ILE A 86 -1.75 -2.25 -6.62
N SER A 87 -1.53 -3.18 -7.55
CA SER A 87 -2.12 -4.51 -7.48
C SER A 87 -1.59 -5.32 -6.29
N TRP A 88 -2.41 -6.25 -5.80
CA TRP A 88 -2.03 -7.15 -4.72
C TRP A 88 -1.46 -8.47 -5.24
N VAL A 89 -0.76 -9.17 -4.36
CA VAL A 89 -0.33 -10.57 -4.52
C VAL A 89 -0.51 -11.28 -3.18
N ASP A 90 -0.99 -12.52 -3.25
CA ASP A 90 -0.98 -13.44 -2.11
C ASP A 90 0.29 -14.31 -2.21
N PRO A 91 1.29 -14.08 -1.34
CA PRO A 91 2.55 -14.81 -1.36
C PRO A 91 2.40 -16.27 -0.96
N GLU A 92 1.27 -16.68 -0.37
CA GLU A 92 0.99 -18.09 -0.06
C GLU A 92 0.63 -18.88 -1.32
N THR A 93 0.15 -18.20 -2.37
CA THR A 93 -0.37 -18.84 -3.59
C THR A 93 0.39 -18.46 -4.86
N ALA A 94 1.15 -17.37 -4.86
CA ALA A 94 1.94 -16.92 -6.00
C ALA A 94 3.26 -16.27 -5.58
N PRO A 95 4.33 -16.35 -6.39
CA PRO A 95 5.57 -15.63 -6.11
C PRO A 95 5.34 -14.12 -6.18
N VAL A 96 6.00 -13.38 -5.27
CA VAL A 96 5.97 -11.91 -5.27
C VAL A 96 6.77 -11.40 -6.49
N PRO A 97 6.16 -10.63 -7.40
CA PRO A 97 6.86 -10.08 -8.56
C PRO A 97 7.90 -9.03 -8.13
N PRO A 98 8.94 -8.78 -8.95
CA PRO A 98 9.90 -7.72 -8.68
C PRO A 98 9.20 -6.34 -8.69
N MET A 99 9.79 -5.38 -7.99
CA MET A 99 9.30 -4.00 -8.00
C MET A 99 9.36 -3.42 -9.41
N VAL A 100 8.33 -2.66 -9.76
CA VAL A 100 8.18 -2.03 -11.07
C VAL A 100 8.64 -0.57 -10.99
N PRO A 101 9.44 -0.07 -11.95
CA PRO A 101 9.82 1.33 -12.00
C PRO A 101 8.58 2.21 -12.28
N CYS A 102 8.53 3.37 -11.63
CA CYS A 102 7.44 4.34 -11.77
C CYS A 102 7.95 5.77 -11.52
N ASN A 103 7.05 6.75 -11.70
CA ASN A 103 7.33 8.16 -11.43
C ASN A 103 6.10 8.79 -10.77
N ILE A 104 5.84 8.43 -9.51
CA ILE A 104 4.66 8.88 -8.78
C ILE A 104 5.07 10.03 -7.85
N PRO A 105 4.55 11.26 -8.05
CA PRO A 105 4.80 12.35 -7.13
C PRO A 105 4.16 12.06 -5.78
N VAL A 106 4.88 12.37 -4.71
CA VAL A 106 4.39 12.28 -3.33
C VAL A 106 4.86 13.48 -2.51
N GLY A 107 4.27 13.65 -1.33
CA GLY A 107 4.61 14.75 -0.43
C GLY A 107 3.44 15.04 0.50
N LEU A 108 3.47 16.22 1.13
CA LEU A 108 2.48 16.62 2.13
C LEU A 108 1.03 16.33 1.69
N ASN A 109 0.25 15.71 2.57
CA ASN A 109 -1.16 15.33 2.39
C ASN A 109 -1.46 14.27 1.32
N TYR A 110 -0.45 13.64 0.71
CA TYR A 110 -0.69 12.42 -0.06
C TYR A 110 -1.11 11.28 0.87
N SER A 111 -1.98 10.40 0.39
CA SER A 111 -2.44 9.24 1.15
C SER A 111 -2.22 7.95 0.38
N MET A 112 -2.04 6.85 1.11
CA MET A 112 -2.01 5.50 0.57
C MET A 112 -3.05 4.67 1.32
N LYS A 113 -3.98 4.06 0.60
CA LYS A 113 -5.13 3.35 1.18
C LYS A 113 -5.30 1.99 0.54
N ILE A 114 -5.73 1.01 1.32
CA ILE A 114 -6.18 -0.29 0.81
C ILE A 114 -7.61 -0.14 0.26
N LEU A 115 -7.84 -0.71 -0.93
CA LEU A 115 -9.18 -0.85 -1.51
C LEU A 115 -9.79 -2.19 -1.12
N THR A 116 -11.10 -2.20 -0.86
CA THR A 116 -11.86 -3.44 -0.65
C THR A 116 -13.09 -3.51 -1.56
N ALA A 117 -13.46 -4.72 -1.99
CA ALA A 117 -14.53 -4.97 -2.95
C ALA A 117 -15.96 -4.68 -2.44
N ASN A 118 -16.09 -4.29 -1.16
CA ASN A 118 -17.37 -4.06 -0.49
C ASN A 118 -17.45 -2.67 0.18
N ALA A 119 -16.59 -1.72 -0.23
CA ALA A 119 -16.62 -0.33 0.25
C ALA A 119 -17.76 0.48 -0.38
#